data_AF-Q1YDD6-F1
#
_entry.id   AF-Q1YDD6-F1
#
_cell.length_a   1.000
_cell.length_b   1.000
_cell.length_c   1.000
_cell.angle_alpha   90.00
_cell.angle_beta   90.00
_cell.angle_gamma   90.00
#
_symmetry.space_group_name_H-M   'P 1'
#
loop_
_entity.id
_entity.type
_entity.pdbx_description
1 polymer ?
#
loop_
_entity_poly.entity_id
_entity_poly.type
_entity_poly.pdbx_seq_one_letter_code
_entity_poly.pdbx_strand_id
1 'polypeptide(L)'
;MSGLSEWCESIELITLPGGRRFHPLRPRSAAQARRCASGCSRPSVIRAVVLDRRARNGIIVLGGAFDTRVARTRGMNELNDAADRVTAGMELAQRYPKAKLLFSGGVAALLEEDIPETEAAEALYRGLGLAPDRLLLDGRARDTFENAVFAKELAQPKPGEVWVLVTSASHMPRAVGCFRVAGFDIVPYPVDYRTPSGPALWRPSSTTTRN
;
A
#
# COMPACT_ATOMS: atom_id res chain seq x y z
N MET A 1 -38.85 -12.80 -12.68
CA MET A 1 -37.75 -12.30 -13.54
C MET A 1 -37.61 -10.81 -13.26
N SER A 2 -36.77 -10.46 -12.30
CA SER A 2 -36.59 -9.10 -11.77
C SER A 2 -35.23 -9.05 -11.08
N GLY A 3 -34.35 -8.14 -11.48
CA GLY A 3 -33.00 -8.05 -10.94
C GLY A 3 -32.14 -6.93 -11.54
N LEU A 4 -32.75 -5.76 -11.75
CA LEU A 4 -32.07 -4.51 -12.12
C LEU A 4 -32.80 -3.34 -11.44
N SER A 5 -32.67 -3.22 -10.12
CA SER A 5 -33.01 -2.01 -9.35
C SER A 5 -32.72 -2.26 -7.87
N GLU A 6 -31.51 -1.94 -7.41
CA GLU A 6 -31.21 -1.71 -5.98
C GLU A 6 -29.83 -1.04 -5.84
N TRP A 7 -29.72 0.13 -6.48
CA TRP A 7 -28.66 1.12 -6.26
C TRP A 7 -29.35 2.46 -6.06
N CYS A 8 -29.82 2.70 -4.83
CA CYS A 8 -30.15 4.00 -4.21
C CYS A 8 -31.14 3.71 -3.08
N GLU A 9 -30.70 3.73 -1.83
CA GLU A 9 -31.46 4.34 -0.75
C GLU A 9 -30.63 4.44 0.53
N SER A 10 -30.81 5.58 1.21
CA SER A 10 -30.32 5.90 2.57
C SER A 10 -28.90 6.46 2.70
N ILE A 11 -28.69 7.67 2.17
CA ILE A 11 -27.87 8.69 2.86
C ILE A 11 -28.85 9.76 3.34
N GLU A 12 -29.25 9.68 4.61
CA GLU A 12 -29.84 10.82 5.30
C GLU A 12 -28.79 11.94 5.37
N LEU A 13 -29.21 13.12 4.93
CA LEU A 13 -28.54 14.38 5.19
C LEU A 13 -28.36 14.58 6.70
N ILE A 14 -27.13 14.50 7.18
CA ILE A 14 -26.76 15.21 8.41
C ILE A 14 -26.23 16.58 8.00
N THR A 15 -27.15 17.54 7.94
CA THR A 15 -26.84 18.97 7.94
C THR A 15 -26.35 19.35 9.33
N LEU A 16 -25.06 19.66 9.50
CA LEU A 16 -24.59 20.35 10.70
C LEU A 16 -24.67 21.87 10.50
N PRO A 17 -25.25 22.63 11.44
CA PRO A 17 -25.29 24.08 11.34
C PRO A 17 -23.90 24.65 11.63
N GLY A 18 -23.41 25.51 10.74
CA GLY A 18 -22.19 26.29 10.96
C GLY A 18 -21.19 26.19 9.82
N GLY A 19 -21.35 27.05 8.81
CA GLY A 19 -20.40 27.20 7.72
C GLY A 19 -19.02 27.59 8.23
N ARG A 20 -18.04 26.69 8.06
CA ARG A 20 -16.61 27.06 8.03
C ARG A 20 -15.93 26.30 6.89
N ARG A 21 -15.46 27.05 5.91
CA ARG A 21 -14.55 26.57 4.87
C ARG A 21 -13.22 26.18 5.53
N PHE A 22 -12.66 25.02 5.20
CA PHE A 22 -11.36 24.57 5.70
C PHE A 22 -10.37 24.34 4.55
N HIS A 23 -9.26 25.07 4.60
CA HIS A 23 -7.95 24.83 3.98
C HIS A 23 -6.91 25.64 4.79
N PRO A 24 -5.58 25.34 4.80
CA PRO A 24 -4.83 24.13 4.46
C PRO A 24 -3.85 23.67 5.60
N LEU A 25 -3.30 22.45 5.46
CA LEU A 25 -1.99 21.93 5.92
C LEU A 25 -1.40 22.34 7.31
N ARG A 26 -1.44 21.44 8.32
CA ARG A 26 -0.39 21.06 9.33
C ARG A 26 -0.99 20.39 10.61
N PRO A 27 -0.17 19.71 11.45
CA PRO A 27 0.04 18.27 11.50
C PRO A 27 -1.06 17.50 12.29
N ARG A 28 -1.58 16.37 11.77
CA ARG A 28 -2.54 15.51 12.49
C ARG A 28 -2.36 14.01 12.25
N SER A 29 -1.12 13.52 12.17
CA SER A 29 -0.84 12.11 11.86
C SER A 29 -1.55 11.11 12.80
N ALA A 30 -1.54 11.34 14.11
CA ALA A 30 -2.14 10.41 15.08
C ALA A 30 -3.68 10.37 15.06
N ALA A 31 -4.35 11.50 14.85
CA ALA A 31 -5.83 11.55 14.81
C ALA A 31 -6.37 11.00 13.48
N GLN A 32 -5.63 11.21 12.38
CA GLN A 32 -5.97 10.70 11.05
C GLN A 32 -5.77 9.19 10.97
N ALA A 33 -4.65 8.67 11.52
CA ALA A 33 -4.42 7.22 11.63
C ALA A 33 -5.51 6.51 12.45
N ARG A 34 -5.97 7.12 13.56
CA ARG A 34 -7.09 6.59 14.34
C ARG A 34 -8.40 6.54 13.55
N ARG A 35 -8.67 7.49 12.66
CA ARG A 35 -9.83 7.46 11.76
C ARG A 35 -9.74 6.37 10.69
N CYS A 36 -8.55 6.12 10.14
CA CYS A 36 -8.34 4.97 9.25
C CYS A 36 -8.61 3.65 9.96
N ALA A 37 -8.19 3.53 11.23
CA ALA A 37 -8.37 2.33 12.05
C ALA A 37 -9.81 2.17 12.59
N SER A 38 -10.47 3.25 13.01
CA SER A 38 -11.82 3.20 13.60
C SER A 38 -12.93 2.97 12.57
N GLY A 39 -12.67 3.22 11.28
CA GLY A 39 -13.54 2.78 10.18
C GLY A 39 -13.43 1.29 9.85
N CYS A 40 -12.59 0.53 10.59
CA CYS A 40 -12.38 -0.91 10.45
C CYS A 40 -13.16 -1.69 11.52
N SER A 41 -14.46 -1.41 11.69
CA SER A 41 -15.29 -2.04 12.73
C SER A 41 -15.81 -3.44 12.38
N ARG A 42 -15.47 -3.97 11.20
CA ARG A 42 -15.78 -5.35 10.81
C ARG A 42 -14.50 -6.02 10.30
N PRO A 43 -14.14 -7.23 10.77
CA PRO A 43 -13.09 -8.01 10.14
C PRO A 43 -13.60 -8.44 8.76
N SER A 44 -13.43 -7.59 7.75
CA SER A 44 -13.51 -8.03 6.37
C SER A 44 -12.28 -8.91 6.16
N VAL A 45 -12.49 -10.23 6.17
CA VAL A 45 -11.49 -11.19 5.70
C VAL A 45 -11.07 -10.72 4.32
N ILE A 46 -9.85 -10.18 4.20
CA ILE A 46 -9.27 -9.84 2.90
C ILE A 46 -9.11 -11.17 2.19
N ARG A 47 -10.07 -11.50 1.32
CA ARG A 47 -10.08 -12.73 0.55
C ARG A 47 -8.85 -12.72 -0.35
N ALA A 48 -8.20 -13.87 -0.49
CA ALA A 48 -7.09 -14.05 -1.42
C ALA A 48 -7.48 -13.44 -2.78
N VAL A 49 -6.66 -12.52 -3.29
CA VAL A 49 -6.90 -11.92 -4.59
C VAL A 49 -6.65 -12.97 -5.65
N VAL A 50 -7.72 -13.47 -6.25
CA VAL A 50 -7.62 -14.13 -7.55
C VAL A 50 -7.25 -13.03 -8.55
N LEU A 51 -5.98 -13.01 -8.95
CA LEU A 51 -5.51 -12.11 -10.00
C LEU A 51 -6.15 -12.53 -11.32
N ASP A 52 -7.29 -11.92 -11.65
CA ASP A 52 -7.92 -12.02 -12.97
C ASP A 52 -6.95 -11.55 -14.07
N ARG A 53 -7.10 -12.11 -15.27
CA ARG A 53 -6.42 -11.70 -16.52
C ARG A 53 -6.72 -10.25 -16.94
N ARG A 54 -7.59 -9.53 -16.22
CA ARG A 54 -7.78 -8.09 -16.41
C ARG A 54 -6.46 -7.36 -16.25
N ALA A 55 -6.16 -6.52 -17.24
CA ALA A 55 -5.03 -5.62 -17.19
C ALA A 55 -5.11 -4.77 -15.91
N ARG A 56 -3.98 -4.64 -15.22
CA ARG A 56 -3.82 -3.68 -14.11
C ARG A 56 -3.23 -2.40 -14.68
N ASN A 57 -3.76 -1.26 -14.26
CA ASN A 57 -3.29 0.05 -14.69
C ASN A 57 -2.10 0.51 -13.85
N GLY A 58 -2.11 0.14 -12.56
CA GLY A 58 -0.99 0.44 -11.69
C GLY A 58 -0.88 -0.47 -10.48
N ILE A 59 0.31 -0.42 -9.87
CA ILE A 59 0.72 -1.17 -8.69
C ILE A 59 1.28 -0.13 -7.73
N ILE A 60 0.73 -0.06 -6.51
CA ILE A 60 1.18 0.82 -5.45
C ILE A 60 1.88 -0.05 -4.41
N VAL A 61 3.15 0.23 -4.15
CA VAL A 61 3.93 -0.45 -3.12
C VAL A 61 4.17 0.52 -1.99
N LEU A 62 3.72 0.19 -0.78
CA LEU A 62 4.03 0.97 0.41
C LEU A 62 5.40 0.59 0.95
N GLY A 63 6.20 1.60 1.31
CA GLY A 63 7.52 1.47 1.89
C GLY A 63 7.57 0.79 3.26
N GLY A 64 8.76 0.78 3.85
CA GLY A 64 9.16 0.03 5.03
C GLY A 64 9.95 -1.26 4.72
N ALA A 65 10.41 -1.47 3.49
CA ALA A 65 11.13 -2.69 3.08
C ALA A 65 12.66 -2.55 3.05
N PHE A 66 13.17 -1.31 3.09
CA PHE A 66 14.60 -1.03 3.06
C PHE A 66 15.15 -0.67 4.45
N ASP A 67 16.37 -1.12 4.73
CA ASP A 67 17.20 -0.58 5.82
C ASP A 67 18.10 0.51 5.23
N THR A 68 17.58 1.75 5.23
CA THR A 68 18.25 2.91 4.61
C THR A 68 19.52 3.32 5.37
N ARG A 69 19.63 2.98 6.65
CA ARG A 69 20.83 3.24 7.45
C ARG A 69 21.97 2.32 7.04
N VAL A 70 21.71 1.01 6.93
CA VAL A 70 22.72 0.06 6.43
C VAL A 70 23.07 0.43 4.99
N ALA A 71 22.07 0.71 4.15
CA ALA A 71 22.28 1.03 2.75
C ALA A 71 23.19 2.24 2.55
N ARG A 72 22.98 3.32 3.31
CA ARG A 72 23.84 4.51 3.32
C ARG A 72 25.30 4.16 3.61
N THR A 73 25.57 3.32 4.62
CA THR A 73 26.94 3.00 5.04
C THR A 73 27.66 2.00 4.13
N ARG A 74 26.90 1.16 3.41
CA ARG A 74 27.45 0.11 2.54
C ARG A 74 27.44 0.47 1.06
N GLY A 75 26.74 1.54 0.67
CA GLY A 75 26.60 1.96 -0.73
C GLY A 75 25.81 0.96 -1.58
N MET A 76 24.99 0.11 -0.96
CA MET A 76 24.17 -0.90 -1.62
C MET A 76 22.82 -1.01 -0.92
N ASN A 77 21.77 -1.39 -1.64
CA ASN A 77 20.46 -1.60 -1.04
C ASN A 77 20.50 -2.77 -0.05
N GLU A 78 19.95 -2.54 1.15
CA GLU A 78 19.71 -3.57 2.16
C GLU A 78 18.20 -3.67 2.40
N LEU A 79 17.67 -4.91 2.37
CA LEU A 79 16.26 -5.17 2.62
C LEU A 79 16.07 -5.76 4.01
N ASN A 80 14.96 -5.42 4.65
CA ASN A 80 14.55 -6.02 5.93
C ASN A 80 13.49 -7.11 5.70
N ASP A 81 12.92 -7.64 6.79
CA ASP A 81 11.89 -8.69 6.73
C ASP A 81 10.65 -8.37 5.86
N ALA A 82 10.40 -7.10 5.53
CA ALA A 82 9.31 -6.68 4.65
C ALA A 82 9.70 -6.67 3.15
N ALA A 83 10.81 -7.31 2.78
CA ALA A 83 11.31 -7.46 1.41
C ALA A 83 10.23 -7.95 0.42
N ASP A 84 9.29 -8.79 0.87
CA ASP A 84 8.17 -9.27 0.06
C ASP A 84 7.37 -8.15 -0.62
N ARG A 85 7.32 -6.95 -0.02
CA ARG A 85 6.57 -5.82 -0.59
C ARG A 85 7.18 -5.38 -1.92
N VAL A 86 8.50 -5.25 -1.97
CA VAL A 86 9.21 -4.78 -3.17
C VAL A 86 9.39 -5.87 -4.20
N THR A 87 9.61 -7.11 -3.77
CA THR A 87 9.72 -8.26 -4.68
C THR A 87 8.37 -8.56 -5.34
N ALA A 88 7.27 -8.57 -4.59
CA ALA A 88 5.93 -8.72 -5.16
C ALA A 88 5.53 -7.55 -6.06
N GLY A 89 5.95 -6.33 -5.71
CA GLY A 89 5.81 -5.16 -6.58
C GLY A 89 6.44 -5.39 -7.95
N MET A 90 7.68 -5.87 -7.98
CA MET A 90 8.38 -6.21 -9.21
C MET A 90 7.73 -7.38 -9.97
N GLU A 91 7.35 -8.45 -9.27
CA GLU A 91 6.66 -9.61 -9.86
C GLU A 91 5.38 -9.16 -10.58
N LEU A 92 4.57 -8.32 -9.94
CA LEU A 92 3.36 -7.76 -10.53
C LEU A 92 3.70 -6.85 -11.73
N ALA A 93 4.76 -6.05 -11.65
CA ALA A 93 5.17 -5.19 -12.75
C ALA A 93 5.66 -5.96 -13.98
N GLN A 94 6.28 -7.13 -13.78
CA GLN A 94 6.62 -8.05 -14.86
C GLN A 94 5.38 -8.72 -15.44
N ARG A 95 4.45 -9.17 -14.57
CA ARG A 95 3.17 -9.78 -14.98
C ARG A 95 2.27 -8.82 -15.75
N TYR A 96 2.30 -7.53 -15.41
CA TYR A 96 1.51 -6.48 -16.04
C TYR A 96 2.43 -5.42 -16.69
N PRO A 97 2.97 -5.67 -17.90
CA PRO A 97 4.00 -4.83 -18.50
C PRO A 97 3.55 -3.40 -18.85
N LYS A 98 2.23 -3.15 -18.90
CA LYS A 98 1.65 -1.81 -19.12
C LYS A 98 1.36 -1.05 -17.82
N ALA A 99 1.43 -1.71 -16.66
CA ALA A 99 1.13 -1.08 -15.38
C ALA A 99 2.26 -0.12 -14.97
N LYS A 100 1.90 1.03 -14.40
CA LYS A 100 2.86 1.86 -13.65
C LYS A 100 3.11 1.23 -12.28
N LEU A 101 4.35 1.27 -11.79
CA LEU A 101 4.69 0.93 -10.42
C LEU A 101 4.91 2.24 -9.66
N LEU A 102 4.09 2.49 -8.65
CA LEU A 102 4.19 3.62 -7.75
C LEU A 102 4.75 3.11 -6.42
N PHE A 103 5.93 3.57 -6.03
CA PHE A 103 6.49 3.32 -4.71
C PHE A 103 6.24 4.54 -3.82
N SER A 104 5.47 4.35 -2.73
CA SER A 104 5.24 5.39 -1.72
C SER A 104 5.95 4.95 -0.44
N GLY A 105 7.18 5.44 -0.31
CA GLY A 105 8.08 5.19 0.80
C GLY A 105 8.45 6.54 1.38
N GLY A 106 7.71 6.91 2.41
CA GLY A 106 7.90 8.15 3.14
C GLY A 106 9.20 8.21 3.94
N VAL A 107 9.34 9.26 4.73
CA VAL A 107 10.41 9.39 5.73
C VAL A 107 10.12 8.43 6.90
N ALA A 108 10.26 7.13 6.66
CA ALA A 108 10.29 6.10 7.70
C ALA A 108 11.63 6.09 8.46
N ALA A 109 12.62 6.85 7.97
CA ALA A 109 13.78 7.22 8.73
C ALA A 109 13.31 8.10 9.91
N LEU A 110 13.26 7.52 11.11
CA LEU A 110 13.10 8.26 12.36
C LEU A 110 14.24 9.27 12.58
N LEU A 111 15.28 9.29 11.71
CA LEU A 111 16.50 10.07 11.81
C LEU A 111 16.79 10.77 10.48
N GLU A 112 17.15 12.06 10.55
CA GLU A 112 17.35 12.97 9.39
C GLU A 112 18.56 12.62 8.50
N GLU A 113 19.39 11.64 8.86
CA GLU A 113 20.66 11.35 8.16
C GLU A 113 20.64 10.17 7.18
N ASP A 114 19.53 9.45 7.04
CA ASP A 114 19.47 8.26 6.16
C ASP A 114 19.08 8.64 4.72
N ILE A 115 19.41 7.78 3.75
CA ILE A 115 18.96 7.96 2.36
C ILE A 115 17.44 7.80 2.26
N PRO A 116 16.75 8.55 1.37
CA PRO A 116 15.33 8.36 1.12
C PRO A 116 15.03 6.94 0.62
N GLU A 117 13.96 6.33 1.14
CA GLU A 117 13.54 4.99 0.72
C GLU A 117 13.22 4.94 -0.79
N THR A 118 12.76 6.06 -1.36
CA THR A 118 12.52 6.19 -2.80
C THR A 118 13.77 6.06 -3.65
N GLU A 119 14.93 6.52 -3.18
CA GLU A 119 16.21 6.36 -3.91
C GLU A 119 16.64 4.90 -3.92
N ALA A 120 16.52 4.22 -2.78
CA ALA A 120 16.80 2.79 -2.67
C ALA A 120 15.85 1.97 -3.56
N ALA A 121 14.55 2.30 -3.55
CA ALA A 121 13.55 1.67 -4.40
C ALA A 121 13.81 1.91 -5.89
N GLU A 122 14.20 3.12 -6.27
CA GLU A 122 14.56 3.44 -7.65
C GLU A 122 15.75 2.63 -8.13
N ALA A 123 16.83 2.60 -7.36
CA ALA A 123 18.01 1.80 -7.66
C ALA A 123 17.65 0.31 -7.78
N LEU A 124 16.83 -0.21 -6.87
CA LEU A 124 16.39 -1.61 -6.89
C LEU A 124 15.58 -1.93 -8.15
N TYR A 125 14.49 -1.22 -8.40
CA TYR A 125 13.58 -1.55 -9.51
C TYR A 125 14.24 -1.34 -10.87
N ARG A 126 15.07 -0.29 -11.02
CA ARG A 126 15.84 -0.08 -12.26
C ARG A 126 16.87 -1.19 -12.45
N GLY A 127 17.58 -1.58 -11.39
CA GLY A 127 18.53 -2.71 -11.43
C GLY A 127 17.86 -4.03 -11.81
N LEU A 128 16.59 -4.20 -11.45
CA LEU A 128 15.75 -5.35 -11.83
C LEU A 128 15.11 -5.21 -13.23
N GLY A 129 15.40 -4.13 -13.97
CA GLY A 129 14.95 -3.94 -15.35
C GLY A 129 13.57 -3.29 -15.50
N LEU A 130 13.03 -2.63 -14.47
CA LEU A 130 11.81 -1.82 -14.63
C LEU A 130 12.11 -0.57 -15.48
N ALA A 131 11.31 -0.35 -16.51
CA ALA A 131 11.46 0.82 -17.37
C ALA A 131 11.27 2.13 -16.57
N PRO A 132 12.14 3.15 -16.74
CA PRO A 132 12.12 4.38 -15.96
C PRO A 132 10.79 5.12 -15.98
N ASP A 133 10.14 5.16 -17.15
CA ASP A 133 8.87 5.84 -17.35
C ASP A 133 7.71 5.13 -16.61
N ARG A 134 7.89 3.87 -16.23
CA ARG A 134 6.89 3.09 -15.48
C ARG A 134 6.96 3.31 -13.98
N LEU A 135 8.05 3.86 -13.45
CA LEU A 135 8.25 4.05 -12.02
C LEU A 135 7.80 5.45 -11.59
N LEU A 136 6.92 5.50 -10.59
CA LEU A 136 6.50 6.72 -9.89
C LEU A 136 6.98 6.64 -8.45
N LEU A 137 7.51 7.73 -7.90
CA LEU A 137 8.08 7.76 -6.56
C LEU A 137 7.41 8.84 -5.72
N ASP A 138 6.95 8.46 -4.53
CA ASP A 138 6.48 9.38 -3.50
C ASP A 138 7.38 9.28 -2.26
N GLY A 139 8.22 10.29 -2.08
CA GLY A 139 9.10 10.45 -0.90
C GLY A 139 8.59 11.48 0.11
N ARG A 140 7.37 12.02 -0.08
CA ARG A 140 6.84 13.13 0.74
C ARG A 140 6.03 12.64 1.93
N ALA A 141 5.41 11.47 1.81
CA ALA A 141 4.54 10.95 2.85
C ALA A 141 5.31 10.70 4.15
N ARG A 142 4.62 10.85 5.29
CA ARG A 142 5.19 10.56 6.63
C ARG A 142 4.31 9.59 7.42
N ASP A 143 3.12 9.33 6.92
CA ASP A 143 2.23 8.33 7.45
C ASP A 143 1.42 7.69 6.33
N THR A 144 0.65 6.66 6.69
CA THR A 144 -0.09 5.86 5.72
C THR A 144 -1.31 6.57 5.15
N PHE A 145 -1.80 7.63 5.80
CA PHE A 145 -2.84 8.46 5.20
C PHE A 145 -2.25 9.36 4.11
N GLU A 146 -1.11 9.99 4.38
CA GLU A 146 -0.35 10.76 3.39
C GLU A 146 0.06 9.88 2.19
N ASN A 147 0.51 8.63 2.43
CA ASN A 147 0.76 7.67 1.35
C ASN A 147 -0.44 7.53 0.41
N ALA A 148 -1.65 7.38 0.96
CA ALA A 148 -2.86 7.19 0.15
C ALA A 148 -3.23 8.43 -0.66
N VAL A 149 -3.09 9.62 -0.07
CA VAL A 149 -3.38 10.90 -0.71
C VAL A 149 -2.39 11.18 -1.84
N PHE A 150 -1.08 11.08 -1.56
CA PHE A 150 -0.04 11.36 -2.55
C PHE A 150 0.04 10.27 -3.62
N ALA A 151 -0.22 9.01 -3.28
CA ALA A 151 -0.36 7.96 -4.29
C ALA A 151 -1.49 8.29 -5.28
N LYS A 152 -2.65 8.75 -4.80
CA LYS A 152 -3.76 9.17 -5.68
C LYS A 152 -3.39 10.35 -6.56
N GLU A 153 -2.72 11.35 -5.99
CA GLU A 153 -2.24 12.55 -6.70
C GLU A 153 -1.29 12.20 -7.85
N LEU A 154 -0.33 11.30 -7.62
CA LEU A 154 0.63 10.86 -8.63
C LEU A 154 0.03 9.88 -9.64
N ALA A 155 -0.82 8.96 -9.16
CA ALA A 155 -1.45 7.95 -10.01
C ALA A 155 -2.46 8.54 -10.99
N GLN A 156 -3.17 9.61 -10.60
CA GLN A 156 -4.25 10.23 -11.36
C GLN A 156 -5.21 9.18 -11.97
N PRO A 157 -5.78 8.28 -11.14
CA PRO A 157 -6.51 7.13 -11.63
C PRO A 157 -7.74 7.56 -12.41
N LYS A 158 -7.94 6.96 -13.60
CA LYS A 158 -9.14 7.20 -14.41
C LYS A 158 -10.28 6.26 -13.98
N PRO A 159 -11.55 6.64 -14.18
CA PRO A 159 -12.67 5.75 -13.94
C PRO A 159 -12.50 4.41 -14.65
N GLY A 160 -12.67 3.31 -13.91
CA GLY A 160 -12.52 1.94 -14.41
C GLY A 160 -11.09 1.39 -14.40
N GLU A 161 -10.09 2.20 -14.05
CA GLU A 161 -8.73 1.69 -13.86
C GLU A 161 -8.58 0.87 -12.59
N VAL A 162 -7.77 -0.19 -12.67
CA VAL A 162 -7.54 -1.08 -11.55
C VAL A 162 -6.13 -0.90 -11.00
N TRP A 163 -6.06 -0.42 -9.77
CA TRP A 163 -4.82 -0.20 -9.03
C TRP A 163 -4.66 -1.24 -7.92
N VAL A 164 -3.51 -1.90 -7.87
CA VAL A 164 -3.21 -2.94 -6.87
C VAL A 164 -2.39 -2.34 -5.75
N LEU A 165 -2.81 -2.51 -4.48
CA LEU A 165 -2.08 -2.01 -3.32
C LEU A 165 -1.29 -3.15 -2.66
N VAL A 166 0.03 -3.03 -2.63
CA VAL A 166 0.96 -3.99 -2.03
C VAL A 166 1.50 -3.42 -0.71
N THR A 167 1.30 -4.16 0.38
CA THR A 167 1.93 -3.93 1.68
C THR A 167 1.87 -5.22 2.51
N SER A 168 2.49 -5.26 3.69
CA SER A 168 2.42 -6.46 4.54
C SER A 168 0.98 -6.76 4.95
N ALA A 169 0.68 -8.05 5.14
CA ALA A 169 -0.64 -8.54 5.53
C ALA A 169 -1.10 -7.91 6.85
N SER A 170 -0.16 -7.69 7.78
CA SER A 170 -0.40 -6.99 9.05
C SER A 170 -0.74 -5.51 8.87
N HIS A 171 -0.21 -4.85 7.84
CA HIS A 171 -0.46 -3.43 7.56
C HIS A 171 -1.67 -3.20 6.65
N MET A 172 -2.07 -4.22 5.89
CA MET A 172 -3.11 -4.08 4.86
C MET A 172 -4.44 -3.51 5.37
N PRO A 173 -5.01 -3.92 6.52
CA PRO A 173 -6.28 -3.35 7.00
C PRO A 173 -6.22 -1.83 7.20
N ARG A 174 -5.11 -1.34 7.78
CA ARG A 174 -4.89 0.10 8.01
C ARG A 174 -4.71 0.84 6.69
N ALA A 175 -3.95 0.27 5.75
CA ALA A 175 -3.73 0.85 4.44
C ALA A 175 -5.04 0.97 3.64
N VAL A 176 -5.82 -0.11 3.54
CA VAL A 176 -7.15 -0.11 2.90
C VAL A 176 -8.06 0.96 3.52
N GLY A 177 -8.08 1.07 4.85
CA GLY A 177 -8.83 2.11 5.55
C GLY A 177 -8.46 3.52 5.10
N CYS A 178 -7.16 3.82 4.97
CA CYS A 178 -6.69 5.13 4.51
C CYS A 178 -6.96 5.38 3.02
N PHE A 179 -6.75 4.40 2.14
CA PHE A 179 -7.06 4.51 0.71
C PHE A 179 -8.55 4.77 0.45
N ARG A 180 -9.43 4.11 1.21
CA ARG A 180 -10.87 4.37 1.16
C ARG A 180 -11.22 5.80 1.59
N VAL A 181 -10.62 6.31 2.67
CA VAL A 181 -10.86 7.70 3.13
C VAL A 181 -10.31 8.72 2.12
N ALA A 182 -9.20 8.42 1.44
CA ALA A 182 -8.65 9.24 0.35
C ALA A 182 -9.49 9.17 -0.95
N GLY A 183 -10.48 8.26 -1.01
CA GLY A 183 -11.30 8.00 -2.19
C GLY A 183 -10.49 7.45 -3.36
N PHE A 184 -9.52 6.58 -3.08
CA PHE A 184 -8.75 5.87 -4.10
C PHE A 184 -9.13 4.39 -4.06
N ASP A 185 -9.92 3.96 -5.05
CA ASP A 185 -10.30 2.56 -5.20
C ASP A 185 -9.09 1.70 -5.58
N ILE A 186 -8.86 0.65 -4.79
CA ILE A 186 -7.72 -0.25 -4.94
C ILE A 186 -8.13 -1.72 -4.77
N VAL A 187 -7.27 -2.61 -5.25
CA VAL A 187 -7.33 -4.06 -5.00
C VAL A 187 -6.22 -4.42 -4.02
N PRO A 188 -6.53 -4.89 -2.78
CA PRO A 188 -5.52 -5.16 -1.77
C PRO A 188 -4.74 -6.43 -2.09
N TYR A 189 -3.42 -6.35 -2.18
CA TYR A 189 -2.50 -7.48 -2.40
C TYR A 189 -1.55 -7.64 -1.20
N PRO A 190 -2.01 -8.29 -0.11
CA PRO A 190 -1.21 -8.49 1.09
C PRO A 190 -0.05 -9.47 0.84
N VAL A 191 1.12 -9.14 1.39
CA VAL A 191 2.35 -9.95 1.36
C VAL A 191 2.99 -10.04 2.75
N ASP A 192 4.20 -10.57 2.94
CA ASP A 192 4.89 -10.56 4.26
C ASP A 192 3.98 -11.14 5.37
N TYR A 193 3.45 -12.34 5.13
CA TYR A 193 2.62 -13.06 6.09
C TYR A 193 3.48 -13.66 7.18
N ARG A 194 3.22 -13.29 8.44
CA ARG A 194 3.96 -13.78 9.62
C ARG A 194 3.44 -15.08 10.20
N THR A 195 2.30 -15.57 9.70
CA THR A 195 1.70 -16.83 10.15
C THR A 195 1.30 -17.69 8.97
N PRO A 196 1.39 -19.02 9.08
CA PRO A 196 0.79 -19.93 8.12
C PRO A 196 -0.73 -19.71 8.00
N SER A 197 -1.31 -20.15 6.89
CA SER A 197 -2.76 -20.11 6.66
C SER A 197 -3.37 -21.51 6.59
N GLY A 198 -4.67 -21.60 6.83
CA GLY A 198 -5.44 -22.84 6.63
C GLY A 198 -5.02 -23.98 7.56
N PRO A 199 -5.10 -25.25 7.12
CA PRO A 199 -4.76 -26.42 7.95
C PRO A 199 -3.33 -26.40 8.49
N ALA A 200 -2.41 -25.66 7.86
CA ALA A 200 -1.03 -25.52 8.31
C ALA A 200 -0.85 -24.58 9.52
N LEU A 201 -1.89 -23.84 9.93
CA LEU A 201 -1.87 -23.02 11.16
C LEU A 201 -1.64 -23.89 12.39
N TRP A 202 -2.16 -25.12 12.38
CA TRP A 202 -1.95 -26.11 13.41
C TRP A 202 -0.98 -27.17 12.90
N ARG A 203 0.29 -27.08 13.31
CA ARG A 203 1.31 -28.09 13.00
C ARG A 203 1.88 -28.63 14.31
N PRO A 204 1.78 -29.96 14.57
CA PRO A 204 2.52 -30.57 15.66
C PRO A 204 4.01 -30.25 15.50
N SER A 205 4.70 -29.98 16.61
CA SER A 205 6.14 -29.69 16.59
C SER A 205 6.91 -30.88 16.01
N SER A 206 7.44 -30.74 14.80
CA SER A 206 8.43 -31.67 14.27
C SER A 206 9.80 -31.19 14.77
N THR A 207 10.36 -31.89 15.77
CA THR A 207 11.74 -31.72 16.21
C THR A 207 12.66 -32.15 15.08
N THR A 208 12.92 -31.25 14.14
CA THR A 208 13.96 -31.44 13.15
C THR A 208 14.68 -30.11 13.04
N THR A 209 15.83 -30.05 13.70
CA THR A 209 16.83 -29.00 13.53
C THR A 209 17.09 -28.87 12.04
N ARG A 210 16.84 -27.68 11.48
CA ARG A 210 17.26 -27.33 10.14
C ARG A 210 18.49 -26.43 10.27
N ASN A 211 19.51 -26.82 9.52
CA ASN A 211 20.84 -26.23 9.42
C ASN A 211 20.78 -24.76 9.04
#